data_AF-A0AAJ6CNX8-F1
#
_entry.id   AF-A0AAJ6CNX8-F1
#
_cell.length_a   1.000
_cell.length_b   1.000
_cell.length_c   1.000
_cell.angle_alpha   90.00
_cell.angle_beta   90.00
_cell.angle_gamma   90.00
#
_symmetry.space_group_name_H-M   'P 1'
#
loop_
_entity.id
_entity.type
_entity.pdbx_description
1 polymer ?
#
loop_
_entity_poly.entity_id
_entity_poly.type
_entity_poly.pdbx_seq_one_letter_code
_entity_poly.pdbx_strand_id
1 'polypeptide(L)'
;MTEVVVIGIGDLQAILTPLAGEASSIVSVDVLHQDDFCPPSDQIPWNQAWQVQDWDTPHGSKLPDDFQSFEYRRSNYTCSLSPEELAVQRKRFHTEALQAERPASRIAILLVEGFLLYYSAVVRTLLDIRLFIRIPRNTMHKRRKERANYILDNGEVWQDPPFYFDQIVWPAYLEAHAGMFEHGDPEHGKAIAPQNDEAPNGGALRNLIVLEGESCTKPQLALAACDVIRPSLMS
;
A
#
# COMPACT_ATOMS: atom_id res chain seq x y z
N MET A 1 -0.24 12.48 14.59
CA MET A 1 0.70 11.62 13.84
C MET A 1 -0.17 10.57 13.24
N THR A 2 -0.29 10.61 11.91
CA THR A 2 -1.23 9.80 11.15
C THR A 2 -0.36 9.12 10.12
N GLU A 3 -0.02 7.87 10.37
CA GLU A 3 1.01 7.12 9.63
C GLU A 3 0.40 5.85 9.03
N VAL A 4 0.88 5.46 7.83
CA VAL A 4 1.24 4.09 7.35
C VAL A 4 0.91 3.86 5.86
N VAL A 5 1.72 3.06 5.14
CA VAL A 5 1.32 2.34 3.90
C VAL A 5 1.61 0.84 3.90
N VAL A 6 0.62 -0.07 3.70
CA VAL A 6 0.81 -1.53 3.39
C VAL A 6 -0.43 -2.26 2.80
N ILE A 7 -0.20 -3.18 1.84
CA ILE A 7 -1.16 -4.15 1.25
C ILE A 7 -1.16 -5.51 2.00
N GLY A 8 -2.31 -6.19 2.05
CA GLY A 8 -2.67 -7.18 3.08
C GLY A 8 -3.63 -6.60 4.11
N ILE A 9 -4.24 -5.46 3.77
CA ILE A 9 -5.03 -4.58 4.62
C ILE A 9 -6.04 -5.33 5.45
N GLY A 10 -6.82 -6.26 4.88
CA GLY A 10 -7.83 -6.98 5.66
C GLY A 10 -7.25 -7.72 6.86
N ASP A 11 -6.12 -8.44 6.67
CA ASP A 11 -5.44 -9.14 7.75
C ASP A 11 -4.68 -8.17 8.68
N LEU A 12 -3.97 -7.19 8.11
CA LEU A 12 -3.18 -6.22 8.87
C LEU A 12 -4.08 -5.30 9.71
N GLN A 13 -5.07 -4.66 9.09
CA GLN A 13 -6.10 -3.88 9.78
C GLN A 13 -6.79 -4.72 10.84
N ALA A 14 -7.16 -5.97 10.53
CA ALA A 14 -7.74 -6.86 11.52
C ALA A 14 -6.79 -7.01 12.70
N ILE A 15 -5.52 -7.39 12.51
CA ILE A 15 -4.55 -7.56 13.62
C ILE A 15 -4.35 -6.26 14.42
N LEU A 16 -4.22 -5.12 13.76
CA LEU A 16 -3.92 -3.83 14.40
C LEU A 16 -5.12 -3.22 15.15
N THR A 17 -6.35 -3.55 14.76
CA THR A 17 -7.56 -2.95 15.35
C THR A 17 -7.85 -3.53 16.74
N PRO A 18 -7.67 -2.80 17.85
CA PRO A 18 -7.88 -3.36 19.18
C PRO A 18 -9.34 -3.79 19.39
N LEU A 19 -9.57 -4.85 20.16
CA LEU A 19 -10.92 -5.20 20.59
C LEU A 19 -11.38 -4.30 21.75
N ALA A 20 -12.69 -4.12 21.88
CA ALA A 20 -13.27 -3.38 22.99
C ALA A 20 -12.85 -4.02 24.32
N GLY A 21 -12.20 -3.22 25.19
CA GLY A 21 -11.72 -3.66 26.49
C GLY A 21 -10.30 -4.25 26.51
N GLU A 22 -9.64 -4.40 25.36
CA GLU A 22 -8.21 -4.72 25.34
C GLU A 22 -7.38 -3.49 25.75
N ALA A 23 -6.35 -3.71 26.57
CA ALA A 23 -5.37 -2.69 26.85
C ALA A 23 -4.51 -2.49 25.59
N SER A 24 -4.65 -1.33 24.96
CA SER A 24 -3.90 -0.96 23.76
C SER A 24 -3.70 0.56 23.75
N SER A 25 -2.52 1.01 23.31
CA SER A 25 -2.26 2.42 23.00
C SER A 25 -2.98 2.86 21.72
N ILE A 26 -3.21 1.94 20.79
CA ILE A 26 -3.96 2.19 19.55
C ILE A 26 -5.43 2.41 19.89
N VAL A 27 -6.02 3.47 19.35
CA VAL A 27 -7.42 3.86 19.58
C VAL A 27 -8.29 3.78 18.33
N SER A 28 -7.68 3.82 17.15
CA SER A 28 -8.35 3.58 15.86
C SER A 28 -7.35 3.07 14.83
N VAL A 29 -7.87 2.30 13.87
CA VAL A 29 -7.15 1.87 12.68
C VAL A 29 -8.08 2.09 11.49
N ASP A 30 -7.77 3.11 10.71
CA ASP A 30 -8.52 3.50 9.53
C ASP A 30 -7.75 3.13 8.28
N VAL A 31 -8.44 3.03 7.14
CA VAL A 31 -7.81 2.70 5.85
C VAL A 31 -8.17 3.73 4.80
N LEU A 32 -7.15 4.20 4.10
CA LEU A 32 -7.25 5.07 2.94
C LEU A 32 -6.73 4.33 1.71
N HIS A 33 -7.57 4.20 0.69
CA HIS A 33 -7.18 3.54 -0.53
C HIS A 33 -6.86 4.56 -1.63
N GLN A 34 -5.77 4.35 -2.36
CA GLN A 34 -5.40 5.24 -3.46
C GLN A 34 -6.39 5.15 -4.61
N ASP A 35 -6.96 3.98 -4.85
CA ASP A 35 -7.89 3.73 -5.96
C ASP A 35 -9.22 4.49 -5.78
N ASP A 36 -9.60 4.84 -4.55
CA ASP A 36 -10.72 5.75 -4.23
C ASP A 36 -10.54 7.17 -4.84
N PHE A 37 -9.31 7.53 -5.22
CA PHE A 37 -8.97 8.82 -5.82
C PHE A 37 -8.72 8.74 -7.32
N CYS A 38 -9.04 7.61 -7.94
CA CYS A 38 -8.98 7.48 -9.39
C CYS A 38 -9.86 8.55 -10.05
N PRO A 39 -9.34 9.36 -10.99
CA PRO A 39 -10.16 10.32 -11.70
C PRO A 39 -11.30 9.64 -12.49
N PRO A 40 -12.40 10.36 -12.75
CA PRO A 40 -13.42 9.90 -13.70
C PRO A 40 -12.80 9.51 -15.04
N SER A 41 -13.41 8.54 -15.74
CA SER A 41 -12.86 7.97 -16.98
C SER A 41 -12.56 9.01 -18.07
N ASP A 42 -13.35 10.07 -18.17
CA ASP A 42 -13.16 11.17 -19.12
C ASP A 42 -11.97 12.10 -18.78
N GLN A 43 -11.42 11.98 -17.58
CA GLN A 43 -10.22 12.70 -17.12
C GLN A 43 -8.96 11.84 -17.16
N ILE A 44 -9.09 10.54 -17.44
CA ILE A 44 -7.94 9.65 -17.58
C ILE A 44 -7.16 10.01 -18.84
N PRO A 45 -5.84 10.24 -18.75
CA PRO A 45 -5.02 10.59 -19.90
C PRO A 45 -5.11 9.55 -21.02
N TRP A 46 -5.07 10.03 -22.27
CA TRP A 46 -5.05 9.16 -23.44
C TRP A 46 -3.62 8.83 -23.85
N ASN A 47 -3.27 7.54 -23.88
CA ASN A 47 -2.00 7.08 -24.39
C ASN A 47 -2.00 7.10 -25.93
N GLN A 48 -1.27 8.05 -26.51
CA GLN A 48 -1.23 8.24 -27.97
C GLN A 48 -0.54 7.09 -28.72
N ALA A 49 0.41 6.39 -28.11
CA ALA A 49 1.12 5.30 -28.79
C ALA A 49 0.24 4.05 -28.95
N TRP A 50 -0.58 3.76 -27.95
CA TRP A 50 -1.40 2.54 -27.87
C TRP A 50 -2.89 2.77 -28.06
N GLN A 51 -3.32 4.03 -28.21
CA GLN A 51 -4.69 4.44 -28.46
C GLN A 51 -5.65 3.88 -27.39
N VAL A 52 -5.31 4.12 -26.12
CA VAL A 52 -6.03 3.60 -24.95
C VAL A 52 -5.95 4.58 -23.78
N GLN A 53 -6.92 4.55 -22.86
CA GLN A 53 -6.81 5.26 -21.58
C GLN A 53 -5.64 4.73 -20.75
N ASP A 54 -4.86 5.62 -20.16
CA ASP A 54 -3.70 5.31 -19.32
C ASP A 54 -4.07 5.40 -17.83
N TRP A 55 -4.63 4.31 -17.31
CA TRP A 55 -5.08 4.21 -15.91
C TRP A 55 -3.92 4.12 -14.91
N ASP A 56 -2.71 3.80 -15.39
CA ASP A 56 -1.57 3.47 -14.54
C ASP A 56 -0.52 4.60 -14.51
N THR A 57 -0.76 5.70 -15.23
CA THR A 57 0.18 6.83 -15.30
C THR A 57 0.48 7.42 -13.90
N PRO A 58 1.78 7.50 -13.51
CA PRO A 58 2.15 8.01 -12.20
C PRO A 58 1.83 9.49 -12.02
N HIS A 59 1.74 10.25 -13.12
CA HIS A 59 1.48 11.70 -13.10
C HIS A 59 0.05 12.07 -12.66
N GLY A 60 -0.88 11.13 -12.69
CA GLY A 60 -2.26 11.30 -12.20
C GLY A 60 -2.43 11.04 -10.71
N SER A 61 -1.42 10.44 -10.06
CA SER A 61 -1.50 10.02 -8.66
C SER A 61 -1.57 11.22 -7.71
N LYS A 62 -2.70 11.38 -7.03
CA LYS A 62 -2.93 12.44 -6.04
C LYS A 62 -3.68 11.88 -4.82
N LEU A 63 -3.36 12.40 -3.64
CA LEU A 63 -4.21 12.31 -2.45
C LEU A 63 -4.72 13.74 -2.18
N PRO A 64 -6.02 14.03 -2.28
CA PRO A 64 -6.58 15.35 -2.02
C PRO A 64 -6.51 15.72 -0.53
N ASP A 65 -6.48 17.02 -0.26
CA ASP A 65 -6.33 17.58 1.10
C ASP A 65 -7.53 17.29 2.02
N ASP A 66 -8.74 17.15 1.45
CA ASP A 66 -9.99 16.87 2.16
C ASP A 66 -10.66 15.62 1.59
N PHE A 67 -10.75 14.53 2.37
CA PHE A 67 -11.46 13.33 1.93
C PHE A 67 -12.03 12.45 3.04
N GLN A 68 -13.09 11.73 2.68
CA GLN A 68 -13.65 10.60 3.42
C GLN A 68 -13.57 9.36 2.52
N SER A 69 -12.89 8.31 2.99
CA SER A 69 -12.76 7.02 2.29
C SER A 69 -14.11 6.35 2.10
N PHE A 70 -14.38 5.85 0.89
CA PHE A 70 -15.63 5.17 0.54
C PHE A 70 -15.41 3.74 0.01
N GLU A 71 -14.16 3.25 -0.07
CA GLU A 71 -13.82 1.96 -0.70
C GLU A 71 -14.34 0.72 0.04
N TYR A 72 -14.81 0.86 1.29
CA TYR A 72 -15.52 -0.22 1.98
C TYR A 72 -16.72 -0.75 1.16
N ARG A 73 -17.17 0.00 0.13
CA ARG A 73 -18.22 -0.38 -0.80
C ARG A 73 -17.77 -1.19 -2.02
N ARG A 74 -16.48 -1.22 -2.37
CA ARG A 74 -15.97 -1.83 -3.62
C ARG A 74 -15.06 -3.03 -3.42
N SER A 75 -14.46 -3.15 -2.25
CA SER A 75 -13.44 -4.16 -2.00
C SER A 75 -13.78 -4.96 -0.74
N ASN A 76 -13.99 -6.26 -0.91
CA ASN A 76 -14.14 -7.21 0.20
C ASN A 76 -12.76 -7.44 0.85
N TYR A 77 -12.20 -6.44 1.53
CA TYR A 77 -10.99 -6.57 2.35
C TYR A 77 -11.31 -7.34 3.64
N THR A 78 -11.71 -8.59 3.48
CA THR A 78 -11.97 -9.48 4.62
C THR A 78 -10.66 -10.05 5.12
N CYS A 79 -10.51 -10.09 6.45
CA CYS A 79 -9.49 -10.89 7.11
C CYS A 79 -9.57 -12.34 6.60
N SER A 80 -8.44 -12.88 6.17
CA SER A 80 -8.26 -14.24 5.69
C SER A 80 -7.73 -15.19 6.76
N LEU A 81 -7.20 -14.67 7.87
CA LEU A 81 -6.88 -15.44 9.07
C LEU A 81 -8.14 -16.09 9.67
N SER A 82 -7.98 -17.30 10.22
CA SER A 82 -9.03 -17.89 11.05
C SER A 82 -9.24 -17.07 12.33
N PRO A 83 -10.43 -17.14 12.97
CA PRO A 83 -10.69 -16.44 14.22
C PRO A 83 -9.67 -16.74 15.34
N GLU A 84 -9.20 -17.99 15.42
CA GLU A 84 -8.20 -18.42 16.40
C GLU A 84 -6.83 -17.80 16.12
N GLU A 85 -6.36 -17.87 14.86
CA GLU A 85 -5.09 -17.25 14.47
C GLU A 85 -5.12 -15.74 14.67
N LEU A 86 -6.21 -15.07 14.27
CA LEU A 86 -6.38 -13.63 14.46
C LEU A 86 -6.30 -13.26 15.94
N ALA A 87 -6.95 -14.01 16.84
CA ALA A 87 -6.90 -13.75 18.27
C ALA A 87 -5.47 -13.88 18.83
N VAL A 88 -4.70 -14.88 18.39
CA VAL A 88 -3.29 -15.05 18.77
C VAL A 88 -2.44 -13.87 18.31
N GLN A 89 -2.56 -13.48 17.04
CA GLN A 89 -1.73 -12.42 16.46
C GLN A 89 -2.09 -11.04 17.02
N ARG A 90 -3.38 -10.77 17.23
CA ARG A 90 -3.84 -9.58 17.96
C ARG A 90 -3.25 -9.51 19.36
N LYS A 91 -3.41 -10.58 20.14
CA LYS A 91 -2.88 -10.62 21.51
C LYS A 91 -1.37 -10.37 21.52
N ARG A 92 -0.62 -11.00 20.62
CA ARG A 92 0.83 -10.78 20.46
C ARG A 92 1.14 -9.32 20.17
N PHE A 93 0.44 -8.71 19.22
CA PHE A 93 0.68 -7.33 18.82
C PHE A 93 0.39 -6.31 19.94
N HIS A 94 -0.78 -6.41 20.59
CA HIS A 94 -1.21 -5.42 21.59
C HIS A 94 -0.63 -5.66 22.99
N THR A 95 -0.41 -6.92 23.40
CA THR A 95 0.11 -7.20 24.77
C THR A 95 1.58 -6.84 24.89
N GLU A 96 2.38 -7.12 23.87
CA GLU A 96 3.82 -6.79 23.86
C GLU A 96 4.05 -5.27 23.79
N ALA A 97 3.13 -4.52 23.17
CA ALA A 97 3.18 -3.06 23.08
C ALA A 97 3.01 -2.34 24.44
N LEU A 98 2.42 -2.99 25.44
CA LEU A 98 2.15 -2.41 26.77
C LEU A 98 3.35 -2.43 27.74
N GLN A 99 4.46 -3.07 27.39
CA GLN A 99 5.63 -3.17 28.28
C GLN A 99 6.53 -1.92 28.28
N ALA A 100 6.18 -0.86 27.54
CA ALA A 100 6.88 0.41 27.59
C ALA A 100 6.43 1.23 28.82
N GLU A 101 7.36 1.57 29.73
CA GLU A 101 7.12 2.31 31.00
C GLU A 101 6.61 3.75 30.84
N ARG A 102 6.19 4.17 29.65
CA ARG A 102 5.64 5.51 29.39
C ARG A 102 4.11 5.50 29.52
N PRO A 103 3.48 6.58 30.01
CA PRO A 103 2.03 6.73 29.89
C PRO A 103 1.64 6.57 28.41
N ALA A 104 0.80 5.58 28.11
CA ALA A 104 0.47 5.18 26.75
C ALA A 104 -0.11 6.37 25.98
N SER A 105 0.68 6.96 25.10
CA SER A 105 0.17 7.89 24.10
C SER A 105 -0.93 7.18 23.32
N ARG A 106 -2.08 7.84 23.14
CA ARG A 106 -3.16 7.32 22.30
C ARG A 106 -2.71 7.45 20.84
N ILE A 107 -2.64 6.32 20.14
CA ILE A 107 -2.16 6.22 18.76
C ILE A 107 -3.35 5.99 17.84
N ALA A 108 -3.52 6.82 16.82
CA ALA A 108 -4.41 6.54 15.69
C ALA A 108 -3.54 6.08 14.52
N ILE A 109 -3.91 4.98 13.87
CA ILE A 109 -3.20 4.44 12.70
C ILE A 109 -4.06 4.68 11.46
N LEU A 110 -3.44 5.15 10.38
CA LEU A 110 -4.08 5.26 9.07
C LEU A 110 -3.29 4.42 8.06
N LEU A 111 -3.82 3.25 7.70
CA LEU A 111 -3.25 2.44 6.63
C LEU A 111 -3.60 3.07 5.28
N VAL A 112 -2.64 3.73 4.65
CA VAL A 112 -2.77 4.24 3.28
C VAL A 112 -2.29 3.15 2.32
N GLU A 113 -2.94 2.91 1.19
CA GLU A 113 -2.51 1.83 0.29
C GLU A 113 -2.67 2.24 -1.17
N GLY A 114 -1.84 1.70 -2.04
CA GLY A 114 -1.85 2.11 -3.44
C GLY A 114 -0.55 1.82 -4.16
N PHE A 115 -0.67 1.58 -5.45
CA PHE A 115 0.44 1.16 -6.30
C PHE A 115 1.32 2.31 -6.79
N LEU A 116 0.93 3.58 -6.60
CA LEU A 116 1.67 4.78 -7.03
C LEU A 116 2.01 5.73 -5.88
N LEU A 117 1.73 5.35 -4.63
CA LEU A 117 1.87 6.23 -3.47
C LEU A 117 3.27 6.85 -3.30
N TYR A 118 4.32 6.09 -3.62
CA TYR A 118 5.70 6.56 -3.49
C TYR A 118 6.19 7.42 -4.65
N TYR A 119 5.41 7.55 -5.73
CA TYR A 119 5.81 8.37 -6.86
C TYR A 119 5.86 9.85 -6.48
N SER A 120 4.81 10.39 -5.83
CA SER A 120 4.77 11.81 -5.49
C SER A 120 5.72 12.12 -4.34
N ALA A 121 6.67 13.02 -4.60
CA ALA A 121 7.59 13.51 -3.60
C ALA A 121 6.89 14.20 -2.42
N VAL A 122 5.70 14.76 -2.64
CA VAL A 122 4.87 15.36 -1.58
C VAL A 122 4.20 14.28 -0.74
N VAL A 123 3.48 13.34 -1.38
CA VAL A 123 2.70 12.31 -0.66
C VAL A 123 3.59 11.49 0.27
N ARG A 124 4.76 11.06 -0.19
CA ARG A 124 5.67 10.22 0.62
C ARG A 124 6.23 10.92 1.86
N THR A 125 6.22 12.26 1.94
CA THR A 125 6.64 13.01 3.14
C THR A 125 5.59 12.96 4.26
N LEU A 126 4.35 12.58 3.93
CA LEU A 126 3.25 12.39 4.87
C LEU A 126 3.27 10.98 5.50
N LEU A 127 4.20 10.12 5.08
CA LEU A 127 4.27 8.71 5.49
C LEU A 127 5.46 8.49 6.41
N ASP A 128 5.18 7.98 7.61
CA ASP A 128 6.21 7.73 8.61
C ASP A 128 6.76 6.29 8.55
N ILE A 129 5.89 5.30 8.33
CA ILE A 129 6.26 3.90 8.07
C ILE A 129 5.96 3.56 6.61
N ARG A 130 7.00 3.11 5.89
CA ARG A 130 6.97 2.97 4.42
C ARG A 130 7.30 1.54 4.03
N LEU A 131 6.26 0.72 3.80
CA LEU A 131 6.43 -0.64 3.33
C LEU A 131 6.20 -0.71 1.81
N PHE A 132 7.08 -1.43 1.12
CA PHE A 132 6.99 -1.70 -0.32
C PHE A 132 6.90 -3.21 -0.54
N ILE A 133 5.80 -3.68 -1.12
CA ILE A 133 5.65 -5.10 -1.43
C ILE A 133 6.24 -5.36 -2.80
N ARG A 134 7.34 -6.11 -2.83
CA ARG A 134 8.00 -6.51 -4.07
C ARG A 134 7.43 -7.82 -4.57
N ILE A 135 7.07 -7.84 -5.85
CA ILE A 135 6.75 -9.07 -6.58
C ILE A 135 7.41 -9.00 -7.96
N PRO A 136 7.89 -10.12 -8.52
CA PRO A 136 8.44 -10.13 -9.86
C PRO A 136 7.38 -9.80 -10.92
N ARG A 137 7.84 -9.24 -12.03
CA ARG A 137 7.04 -8.85 -13.19
C ARG A 137 6.12 -9.97 -13.65
N ASN A 138 6.63 -11.20 -13.74
CA ASN A 138 5.86 -12.34 -14.21
C ASN A 138 4.69 -12.67 -13.27
N THR A 139 4.92 -12.59 -11.96
CA THR A 139 3.89 -12.79 -10.95
C THR A 139 2.84 -11.67 -11.00
N MET A 140 3.26 -10.41 -11.18
CA MET A 140 2.36 -9.28 -11.36
C MET A 140 1.52 -9.42 -12.64
N HIS A 141 2.13 -9.79 -13.76
CA HIS A 141 1.46 -10.00 -15.04
C HIS A 141 0.38 -11.08 -14.92
N LYS A 142 0.72 -12.22 -14.30
CA LYS A 142 -0.23 -13.31 -14.06
C LYS A 142 -1.41 -12.84 -13.22
N ARG A 143 -1.16 -12.20 -12.08
CA ARG A 143 -2.20 -11.68 -11.18
C ARG A 143 -3.08 -10.61 -11.86
N ARG A 144 -2.51 -9.73 -12.68
CA ARG A 144 -3.25 -8.71 -13.45
C ARG A 144 -4.19 -9.37 -14.46
N LYS A 145 -3.73 -10.38 -15.19
CA LYS A 145 -4.56 -11.15 -16.16
C LYS A 145 -5.70 -11.90 -15.50
N GLU A 146 -5.47 -12.43 -14.30
CA GLU A 146 -6.50 -13.14 -13.52
C GLU A 146 -7.57 -12.18 -12.95
N ARG A 147 -7.27 -10.89 -12.84
CA ARG A 147 -8.23 -9.85 -12.45
C ARG A 147 -9.09 -9.49 -13.67
N ALA A 148 -10.18 -10.25 -13.86
CA ALA A 148 -10.97 -10.22 -15.09
C ALA A 148 -11.72 -8.89 -15.33
N ASN A 149 -12.10 -8.15 -14.28
CA ASN A 149 -12.99 -7.00 -14.37
C ASN A 149 -12.56 -5.87 -13.41
N TYR A 150 -12.37 -4.67 -13.93
CA TYR A 150 -12.25 -3.43 -13.13
C TYR A 150 -13.58 -2.68 -13.21
N ILE A 151 -14.26 -2.48 -12.08
CA ILE A 151 -15.53 -1.74 -12.06
C ILE A 151 -15.20 -0.26 -11.93
N LEU A 152 -15.52 0.51 -12.97
CA LEU A 152 -15.35 1.95 -13.00
C LEU A 152 -16.44 2.66 -12.19
N ASP A 153 -16.23 3.95 -11.90
CA ASP A 153 -17.16 4.75 -11.09
C ASP A 153 -18.58 4.84 -11.66
N ASN A 154 -18.68 4.85 -12.99
CA ASN A 154 -19.94 4.87 -13.72
C ASN A 154 -20.62 3.48 -13.80
N GLY A 155 -20.02 2.44 -13.20
CA GLY A 155 -20.49 1.05 -13.22
C GLY A 155 -20.09 0.27 -14.49
N GLU A 156 -19.38 0.89 -15.43
CA GLU A 156 -18.80 0.17 -16.58
C GLU A 156 -17.68 -0.75 -16.13
N VAL A 157 -17.45 -1.81 -16.90
CA VAL A 157 -16.36 -2.75 -16.65
C VAL A 157 -15.24 -2.48 -17.63
N TRP A 158 -14.09 -2.07 -17.10
CA TRP A 158 -12.84 -2.02 -17.84
C TRP A 158 -12.18 -3.40 -17.88
N GLN A 159 -11.70 -3.76 -19.06
CA GLN A 159 -10.88 -4.94 -19.30
C GLN A 159 -9.61 -4.50 -20.03
N ASP A 160 -8.46 -4.84 -19.46
CA ASP A 160 -7.17 -4.56 -20.06
C ASP A 160 -7.07 -5.18 -21.46
N PRO A 161 -6.76 -4.40 -22.53
CA PRO A 161 -6.45 -4.99 -23.82
C PRO A 161 -5.17 -5.86 -23.75
N PRO A 162 -4.98 -6.82 -24.67
CA PRO A 162 -3.89 -7.81 -24.55
C PRO A 162 -2.47 -7.23 -24.41
N PHE A 163 -2.21 -6.02 -24.93
CA PHE A 163 -0.92 -5.33 -24.85
C PHE A 163 -0.74 -4.49 -23.58
N TYR A 164 -1.82 -4.21 -22.85
CA TYR A 164 -1.88 -3.16 -21.83
C TYR A 164 -0.84 -3.35 -20.72
N PHE A 165 -0.68 -4.59 -20.24
CA PHE A 165 0.30 -4.87 -19.20
C PHE A 165 1.72 -4.55 -19.65
N ASP A 166 2.13 -5.10 -20.79
CA ASP A 166 3.51 -5.00 -21.26
C ASP A 166 3.87 -3.57 -21.70
N GLN A 167 2.89 -2.80 -22.15
CA GLN A 167 3.10 -1.53 -22.82
C GLN A 167 2.68 -0.30 -22.01
N ILE A 168 1.84 -0.47 -20.99
CA ILE A 168 1.31 0.62 -20.15
C ILE A 168 1.66 0.35 -18.68
N VAL A 169 1.12 -0.73 -18.10
CA VAL A 169 1.27 -1.03 -16.66
C VAL A 169 2.73 -1.20 -16.25
N TRP A 170 3.49 -2.02 -16.97
CA TRP A 170 4.89 -2.31 -16.60
C TRP A 170 5.81 -1.09 -16.79
N PRO A 171 5.77 -0.36 -17.92
CA PRO A 171 6.51 0.90 -18.05
C PRO A 171 6.16 1.93 -16.97
N ALA A 172 4.87 2.11 -16.66
CA ALA A 172 4.44 3.03 -15.59
C ALA A 172 4.94 2.59 -14.21
N TYR A 173 4.91 1.28 -13.92
CA TYR A 173 5.50 0.73 -12.70
C TYR A 173 7.01 1.02 -12.62
N LEU A 174 7.76 0.86 -13.71
CA LEU A 174 9.18 1.18 -13.72
C LEU A 174 9.43 2.67 -13.54
N GLU A 175 8.66 3.54 -14.21
CA GLU A 175 8.76 4.99 -14.01
C GLU A 175 8.51 5.37 -12.55
N ALA A 176 7.48 4.78 -11.94
CA ALA A 176 7.09 5.09 -10.58
C ALA A 176 8.11 4.62 -9.53
N HIS A 177 8.84 3.53 -9.78
CA HIS A 177 9.57 2.84 -8.73
C HIS A 177 11.06 2.57 -9.00
N ALA A 178 11.53 2.55 -10.25
CA ALA A 178 12.91 2.19 -10.55
C ALA A 178 13.93 3.09 -9.83
N GLY A 179 13.63 4.39 -9.70
CA GLY A 179 14.49 5.35 -9.00
C GLY A 179 14.66 5.11 -7.50
N MET A 180 13.85 4.22 -6.90
CA MET A 180 13.98 3.83 -5.49
C MET A 180 15.00 2.71 -5.25
N PHE A 181 15.47 2.04 -6.31
CA PHE A 181 16.29 0.83 -6.20
C PHE A 181 17.61 0.93 -6.95
N GLU A 182 18.63 0.27 -6.42
CA GLU A 182 19.95 0.19 -7.06
C GLU A 182 19.81 -0.33 -8.50
N HIS A 183 20.59 0.27 -9.40
CA HIS A 183 20.58 -0.03 -10.84
C HIS A 183 19.24 0.18 -11.56
N GLY A 184 18.26 0.82 -10.92
CA GLY A 184 16.92 0.97 -11.50
C GLY A 184 16.13 -0.34 -11.53
N ASP A 185 16.47 -1.29 -10.65
CA ASP A 185 15.86 -2.64 -10.64
C ASP A 185 14.94 -2.81 -9.41
N PRO A 186 13.62 -2.58 -9.56
CA PRO A 186 12.68 -2.80 -8.47
C PRO A 186 12.42 -4.28 -8.15
N GLU A 187 12.82 -5.22 -9.02
CA GLU A 187 12.64 -6.66 -8.81
C GLU A 187 13.78 -7.26 -7.97
N HIS A 188 15.00 -6.73 -8.05
CA HIS A 188 16.16 -7.31 -7.33
C HIS A 188 17.07 -6.30 -6.65
N GLY A 189 17.04 -5.04 -7.07
CA GLY A 189 17.91 -3.99 -6.55
C GLY A 189 17.63 -3.72 -5.07
N LYS A 190 18.66 -3.41 -4.30
CA LYS A 190 18.44 -2.97 -2.91
C LYS A 190 17.76 -1.60 -2.91
N ALA A 191 16.87 -1.35 -1.95
CA ALA A 191 16.31 -0.01 -1.76
C ALA A 191 17.44 0.99 -1.45
N ILE A 192 17.46 2.10 -2.19
CA ILE A 192 18.42 3.18 -2.00
C ILE A 192 18.00 3.97 -0.76
N ALA A 193 18.92 4.17 0.19
CA ALA A 193 18.70 4.96 1.39
C ALA A 193 19.38 6.34 1.25
N PRO A 194 18.67 7.38 0.77
CA PRO A 194 19.23 8.72 0.67
C PRO A 194 19.43 9.36 2.06
N GLN A 195 20.15 10.48 2.13
CA GLN A 195 20.35 11.23 3.38
C GLN A 195 19.08 11.97 3.85
N ASN A 196 18.25 12.39 2.90
CA ASN A 196 16.99 13.12 3.10
C ASN A 196 15.93 12.64 2.09
N ASP A 197 14.68 13.11 2.22
CA ASP A 197 13.56 12.74 1.33
C ASP A 197 13.33 13.77 0.20
N GLU A 198 14.38 14.49 -0.21
CA GLU A 198 14.29 15.58 -1.19
C GLU A 198 14.39 15.12 -2.66
N ALA A 199 14.51 13.81 -2.92
CA ALA A 199 14.54 13.31 -4.29
C ALA A 199 13.27 13.73 -5.06
N PRO A 200 13.33 13.95 -6.38
CA PRO A 200 12.13 14.25 -7.17
C PRO A 200 11.17 13.06 -7.20
N ASN A 201 10.01 13.25 -7.86
CA ASN A 201 9.02 12.19 -8.04
C ASN A 201 9.65 10.91 -8.60
N GLY A 202 9.26 9.75 -8.07
CA GLY A 202 9.81 8.42 -8.42
C GLY A 202 11.23 8.15 -7.92
N GLY A 203 11.86 9.10 -7.24
CA GLY A 203 13.20 8.94 -6.66
C GLY A 203 13.22 8.16 -5.35
N ALA A 204 14.41 7.79 -4.90
CA ALA A 204 14.64 7.13 -3.63
C ALA A 204 14.13 7.94 -2.42
N LEU A 205 13.86 7.23 -1.33
CA LEU A 205 13.35 7.78 -0.07
C LEU A 205 13.91 7.00 1.12
N ARG A 206 14.07 7.68 2.25
CA ARG A 206 14.58 7.11 3.49
C ARG A 206 13.66 6.02 4.01
N ASN A 207 14.27 5.08 4.73
CA ASN A 207 13.57 4.07 5.54
C ASN A 207 12.50 3.28 4.76
N LEU A 208 12.66 3.12 3.44
CA LEU A 208 11.81 2.23 2.66
C LEU A 208 12.10 0.78 3.05
N ILE A 209 11.08 0.08 3.53
CA ILE A 209 11.20 -1.30 3.98
C ILE A 209 10.55 -2.19 2.93
N VAL A 210 11.36 -3.05 2.31
CA VAL A 210 10.90 -3.95 1.26
C VAL A 210 10.42 -5.25 1.88
N LEU A 211 9.17 -5.62 1.61
CA LEU A 211 8.59 -6.92 1.93
C LEU A 211 8.54 -7.77 0.67
N GLU A 212 9.23 -8.92 0.69
CA GLU A 212 9.25 -9.85 -0.44
C GLU A 212 7.93 -10.63 -0.51
N GLY A 213 7.13 -10.41 -1.56
CA GLY A 213 5.74 -10.85 -1.66
C GLY A 213 5.49 -12.05 -2.58
N GLU A 214 6.49 -12.53 -3.33
CA GLU A 214 6.29 -13.62 -4.29
C GLU A 214 5.90 -14.94 -3.60
N SER A 215 6.64 -15.32 -2.55
CA SER A 215 6.46 -16.57 -1.82
C SER A 215 5.55 -16.44 -0.58
N CYS A 216 4.99 -15.26 -0.33
CA CYS A 216 4.20 -15.01 0.87
C CYS A 216 2.70 -15.02 0.59
N THR A 217 1.95 -15.67 1.48
CA THR A 217 0.49 -15.54 1.56
C THR A 217 0.10 -14.16 2.12
N LYS A 218 -1.17 -13.77 1.97
CA LYS A 218 -1.68 -12.51 2.55
C LYS A 218 -1.45 -12.44 4.07
N PRO A 219 -1.75 -13.49 4.86
CA PRO A 219 -1.41 -13.52 6.28
C PRO A 219 0.09 -13.34 6.57
N GLN A 220 0.97 -14.02 5.82
CA GLN A 220 2.41 -13.93 6.04
C GLN A 220 2.93 -12.50 5.81
N LEU A 221 2.44 -11.81 4.77
CA LEU A 221 2.77 -10.40 4.53
C LEU A 221 2.25 -9.49 5.64
N ALA A 222 1.02 -9.71 6.13
CA ALA A 222 0.46 -8.93 7.23
C ALA A 222 1.27 -9.11 8.53
N LEU A 223 1.75 -10.33 8.81
CA LEU A 223 2.61 -10.60 9.96
C LEU A 223 3.99 -9.94 9.83
N ALA A 224 4.59 -10.00 8.63
CA ALA A 224 5.85 -9.31 8.37
C ALA A 224 5.71 -7.79 8.55
N ALA A 225 4.60 -7.21 8.10
CA ALA A 225 4.28 -5.81 8.34
C ALA A 225 4.10 -5.49 9.84
N CYS A 226 3.44 -6.36 10.60
CA CYS A 226 3.28 -6.20 12.05
C CYS A 226 4.63 -6.17 12.78
N ASP A 227 5.60 -6.98 12.36
CA ASP A 227 6.93 -7.02 12.97
C ASP A 227 7.76 -5.75 12.66
N VAL A 228 7.41 -5.01 11.61
CA VAL A 228 7.99 -3.70 11.27
C VAL A 228 7.28 -2.55 11.98
N ILE A 229 5.95 -2.59 12.04
CA ILE A 229 5.14 -1.52 12.62
C ILE A 229 5.34 -1.48 14.14
N ARG A 230 5.34 -2.64 14.81
CA ARG A 230 5.36 -2.71 16.28
C ARG A 230 6.52 -1.94 16.91
N PRO A 231 7.80 -2.11 16.51
CA PRO A 231 8.90 -1.34 17.09
C PRO A 231 8.76 0.17 16.87
N SER A 232 8.22 0.58 15.72
CA SER A 232 8.06 1.99 15.35
C SER A 232 7.01 2.71 16.20
N LEU A 233 6.02 1.98 16.71
CA LEU A 233 5.00 2.51 17.64
C LEU A 233 5.49 2.59 19.09
N MET A 234 6.64 1.98 19.40
CA MET A 234 7.20 1.91 20.75
C MET A 234 8.39 2.85 20.98
N SER A 235 8.96 3.47 19.93
CA SER A 235 10.05 4.46 20.02
C SER A 235 9.54 5.87 20.34
#